data_AF-A0A363NSQ6-F1
#
_entry.id   AF-A0A363NSQ6-F1
#
_cell.length_a   1.000
_cell.length_b   1.000
_cell.length_c   1.000
_cell.angle_alpha   90.00
_cell.angle_beta   90.00
_cell.angle_gamma   90.00
#
_symmetry.space_group_name_H-M   'P 1'
#
loop_
_entity.id
_entity.type
_entity.pdbx_description
1 polymer ?
#
loop_
_entity_poly.entity_id
_entity_poly.type
_entity_poly.pdbx_seq_one_letter_code
_entity_poly.pdbx_strand_id
1 'polypeptide(L)'
;MGFFDNLFGKKIVLTPEMKIMAESLVENEWFRACGQQSIYNTEFKVEIADNIDEVEKKLAYKRDVKDFVTLDNLLIEAGRRSQLFLSLHHKNEMQHTWNNLTDIIVKEYISNQKFNFDLIQNNFNSLLGAQTDLYLRRVFINTLKEVYFKDFIEDYPTFLSKVTDIYLKGNVIIGWIGKFGSHEVQVKEISPISINDGVVNIW
;
A
#
# COMPACT_ATOMS: atom_id res chain seq x y z
N MET A 1 4.57 35.07 6.51
CA MET A 1 4.07 34.06 7.46
C MET A 1 5.00 32.87 7.36
N GLY A 2 5.68 32.53 8.46
CA GLY A 2 6.92 31.75 8.47
C GLY A 2 6.74 30.30 7.99
N PHE A 3 7.53 29.94 6.97
CA PHE A 3 7.73 28.58 6.48
C PHE A 3 8.51 27.70 7.49
N PHE A 4 9.02 28.31 8.57
CA PHE A 4 9.90 27.69 9.58
C PHE A 4 9.35 27.67 11.01
N ASP A 5 8.09 28.10 11.24
CA ASP A 5 7.47 28.01 12.58
C ASP A 5 6.88 26.61 12.80
N ASN A 6 7.69 25.73 13.42
CA ASN A 6 7.32 24.67 14.41
C ASN A 6 8.09 23.35 14.24
N LEU A 7 9.42 23.41 14.26
CA LEU A 7 10.30 22.24 14.44
C LEU A 7 10.28 21.64 15.86
N PHE A 8 9.49 22.19 16.80
CA PHE A 8 9.16 21.55 18.06
C PHE A 8 7.66 21.74 18.37
N GLY A 9 6.87 20.66 18.29
CA GLY A 9 5.54 20.59 18.94
C GLY A 9 4.29 20.79 18.07
N LYS A 10 4.34 20.75 16.73
CA LYS A 10 3.10 20.59 15.95
C LYS A 10 2.55 19.18 16.14
N LYS A 11 1.39 19.08 16.80
CA LYS A 11 0.60 17.84 16.87
C LYS A 11 0.43 17.32 15.44
N ILE A 12 0.96 16.13 15.17
CA ILE A 12 0.73 15.46 13.89
C ILE A 12 -0.78 15.25 13.76
N VAL A 13 -1.32 15.60 12.61
CA VAL A 13 -2.74 15.47 12.28
C VAL A 13 -2.85 14.93 10.86
N LEU A 14 -3.95 14.24 10.59
CA LEU A 14 -4.26 13.80 9.23
C LEU A 14 -4.52 15.03 8.34
N THR A 15 -3.85 15.09 7.20
CA THR A 15 -4.09 16.12 6.18
C THR A 15 -5.45 15.92 5.52
N PRO A 16 -6.03 16.97 4.88
CA PRO A 16 -7.25 16.81 4.09
C PRO A 16 -7.16 15.68 3.06
N GLU A 17 -6.04 15.57 2.36
CA GLU A 17 -5.76 14.58 1.32
C GLU A 17 -5.76 13.16 1.87
N MET A 18 -5.14 12.96 3.05
CA MET A 18 -5.20 11.69 3.77
C MET A 18 -6.64 11.32 4.14
N LYS A 19 -7.44 12.27 4.62
CA LYS A 19 -8.83 12.01 4.99
C LYS A 19 -9.65 11.63 3.77
N ILE A 20 -9.53 12.37 2.66
CA ILE A 20 -10.19 12.05 1.40
C ILE A 20 -9.83 10.63 0.96
N MET A 21 -8.54 10.27 0.97
CA MET A 21 -8.08 8.93 0.63
C MET A 21 -8.64 7.86 1.59
N ALA A 22 -8.63 8.14 2.88
CA ALA A 22 -9.11 7.22 3.91
C ALA A 22 -10.60 6.94 3.75
N GLU A 23 -11.44 7.99 3.66
CA GLU A 23 -12.88 7.83 3.48
C GLU A 23 -13.19 7.14 2.14
N SER A 24 -12.44 7.44 1.07
CA SER A 24 -12.60 6.74 -0.22
C SER A 24 -12.37 5.23 -0.11
N LEU A 25 -11.42 4.78 0.72
CA LEU A 25 -11.14 3.36 0.96
C LEU A 25 -12.14 2.71 1.92
N VAL A 26 -12.63 3.46 2.91
CA VAL A 26 -13.64 3.01 3.88
C VAL A 26 -14.99 2.80 3.20
N GLU A 27 -15.40 3.76 2.37
CA GLU A 27 -16.68 3.76 1.65
C GLU A 27 -16.63 2.94 0.35
N ASN A 28 -15.45 2.40 -0.01
CA ASN A 28 -15.26 1.66 -1.25
C ASN A 28 -16.16 0.42 -1.30
N GLU A 29 -16.75 0.20 -2.47
CA GLU A 29 -17.41 -1.07 -2.79
C GLU A 29 -16.35 -2.10 -3.18
N TRP A 30 -15.75 -2.72 -2.16
CA TRP A 30 -14.70 -3.73 -2.34
C TRP A 30 -15.18 -4.90 -3.21
N PHE A 31 -14.31 -5.37 -4.10
CA PHE A 31 -14.49 -6.55 -4.96
C PHE A 31 -15.58 -6.46 -6.04
N ARG A 32 -16.24 -5.31 -6.23
CA ARG A 32 -17.33 -5.16 -7.21
C ARG A 32 -16.92 -5.45 -8.65
N ALA A 33 -15.62 -5.38 -8.96
CA ALA A 33 -15.09 -5.52 -10.31
C ALA A 33 -13.93 -6.54 -10.37
N CYS A 34 -13.80 -7.44 -9.39
CA CYS A 34 -12.83 -8.53 -9.48
C CYS A 34 -13.11 -9.39 -10.72
N GLY A 35 -12.04 -9.72 -11.44
CA GLY A 35 -12.02 -10.41 -12.72
C GLY A 35 -12.37 -9.51 -13.91
N GLN A 36 -12.58 -8.20 -13.73
CA GLN A 36 -13.07 -7.31 -14.77
C GLN A 36 -12.04 -6.23 -15.13
N GLN A 37 -11.80 -6.08 -16.44
CA GLN A 37 -10.93 -5.03 -16.95
C GLN A 37 -11.50 -3.63 -16.66
N SER A 38 -10.64 -2.75 -16.15
CA SER A 38 -10.93 -1.32 -16.00
C SER A 38 -9.78 -0.47 -16.57
N ILE A 39 -10.06 0.82 -16.75
CA ILE A 39 -9.03 1.83 -16.96
C ILE A 39 -8.60 2.32 -15.58
N TYR A 40 -7.37 2.01 -15.20
CA TYR A 40 -6.79 2.40 -13.93
C TYR A 40 -5.93 3.65 -14.10
N ASN A 41 -6.08 4.60 -13.19
CA ASN A 41 -5.19 5.76 -13.09
C ASN A 41 -3.93 5.38 -12.30
N THR A 42 -3.02 4.66 -12.96
CA THR A 42 -1.73 4.25 -12.41
C THR A 42 -0.65 4.27 -13.49
N GLU A 43 0.59 4.56 -13.10
CA GLU A 43 1.74 4.50 -14.00
C GLU A 43 2.26 3.06 -14.21
N PHE A 44 1.82 2.12 -13.37
CA PHE A 44 2.23 0.73 -13.45
C PHE A 44 1.43 -0.03 -14.50
N LYS A 45 2.08 -0.98 -15.18
CA LYS A 45 1.36 -1.97 -15.97
C LYS A 45 0.53 -2.84 -15.03
N VAL A 46 -0.66 -3.23 -15.50
CA VAL A 46 -1.60 -4.07 -14.75
C VAL A 46 -1.94 -5.30 -15.59
N GLU A 47 -1.93 -6.46 -14.97
CA GLU A 47 -2.32 -7.73 -15.57
C GLU A 47 -3.31 -8.44 -14.66
N ILE A 48 -4.47 -8.80 -15.23
CA ILE A 48 -5.55 -9.48 -14.52
C ILE A 48 -5.28 -10.97 -14.54
N ALA A 49 -5.48 -11.64 -13.40
CA ALA A 49 -5.45 -13.10 -13.34
C ALA A 49 -6.51 -13.71 -14.25
N ASP A 50 -6.17 -14.83 -14.89
CA ASP A 50 -7.01 -15.49 -15.89
C ASP A 50 -8.31 -16.05 -15.27
N ASN A 51 -8.22 -16.52 -14.02
CA ASN A 51 -9.34 -17.15 -13.32
C ASN A 51 -9.12 -17.18 -11.80
N ILE A 52 -10.19 -17.56 -11.09
CA ILE A 52 -10.22 -17.63 -9.63
C ILE A 52 -9.24 -18.65 -9.04
N ASP A 53 -8.99 -19.78 -9.72
CA ASP A 53 -8.03 -20.80 -9.26
C ASP A 53 -6.59 -20.25 -9.24
N GLU A 54 -6.25 -19.44 -10.24
CA GLU A 54 -4.98 -18.74 -10.29
C GLU A 54 -4.83 -17.75 -9.12
N VAL A 55 -5.89 -17.03 -8.80
CA VAL A 55 -5.93 -16.07 -7.69
C VAL A 55 -5.71 -16.77 -6.35
N GLU A 56 -6.45 -17.85 -6.09
CA GLU A 56 -6.29 -18.67 -4.90
C GLU A 56 -4.84 -19.16 -4.77
N LYS A 57 -4.31 -19.73 -5.85
CA LYS A 57 -2.95 -20.26 -5.90
C LYS A 57 -1.89 -19.20 -5.61
N LYS A 58 -2.02 -18.01 -6.21
CA LYS A 58 -1.07 -16.89 -6.03
C LYS A 58 -1.11 -16.34 -4.61
N LEU A 59 -2.31 -16.18 -4.02
CA LEU A 59 -2.47 -15.73 -2.64
C LEU A 59 -2.04 -16.79 -1.60
N ALA A 60 -2.03 -18.07 -1.98
CA ALA A 60 -1.55 -19.14 -1.12
C ALA A 60 -0.01 -19.18 -0.99
N TYR A 61 0.74 -18.56 -1.91
CA TYR A 61 2.20 -18.58 -1.89
C TYR A 61 2.77 -17.90 -0.64
N LYS A 62 3.66 -18.60 0.06
CA LYS A 62 4.34 -18.11 1.28
C LYS A 62 5.71 -17.50 1.01
N ARG A 63 6.22 -17.66 -0.21
CA ARG A 63 7.51 -17.15 -0.69
C ARG A 63 7.39 -16.82 -2.16
N ASP A 64 8.25 -15.93 -2.63
CA ASP A 64 8.36 -15.62 -4.05
C ASP A 64 8.61 -16.89 -4.85
N VAL A 65 7.96 -16.97 -5.99
CA VAL A 65 8.20 -18.02 -6.97
C VAL A 65 8.81 -17.39 -8.21
N LYS A 66 9.31 -18.23 -9.13
CA LYS A 66 10.01 -17.73 -10.31
C LYS A 66 9.14 -16.69 -11.05
N ASP A 67 9.67 -15.48 -11.17
CA ASP A 67 9.07 -14.32 -11.85
C ASP A 67 7.75 -13.81 -11.23
N PHE A 68 7.48 -14.15 -9.95
CA PHE A 68 6.34 -13.65 -9.20
C PHE A 68 6.70 -13.36 -7.74
N VAL A 69 6.48 -12.12 -7.33
CA VAL A 69 6.59 -11.68 -5.93
C VAL A 69 5.23 -11.75 -5.27
N THR A 70 5.16 -12.38 -4.10
CA THR A 70 3.91 -12.54 -3.36
C THR A 70 3.34 -11.20 -2.91
N LEU A 71 2.03 -11.15 -2.66
CA LEU A 71 1.40 -9.95 -2.10
C LEU A 71 2.09 -9.47 -0.83
N ASP A 72 2.41 -10.38 0.11
CA ASP A 72 3.09 -10.03 1.36
C ASP A 72 4.44 -9.35 1.09
N ASN A 73 5.27 -9.96 0.25
CA ASN A 73 6.61 -9.43 -0.07
C ASN A 73 6.55 -8.13 -0.86
N LEU A 74 5.58 -7.97 -1.76
CA LEU A 74 5.32 -6.69 -2.45
C LEU A 74 5.03 -5.58 -1.44
N LEU A 75 4.14 -5.84 -0.48
CA LEU A 75 3.76 -4.86 0.53
C LEU A 75 4.89 -4.58 1.54
N ILE A 76 5.70 -5.60 1.87
CA ILE A 76 6.92 -5.43 2.67
C ILE A 76 7.89 -4.51 1.94
N GLU A 77 8.17 -4.78 0.66
CA GLU A 77 9.15 -4.01 -0.10
C GLU A 77 8.71 -2.57 -0.32
N ALA A 78 7.43 -2.34 -0.64
CA ALA A 78 6.87 -0.99 -0.75
C ALA A 78 7.02 -0.20 0.56
N GLY A 79 6.60 -0.79 1.69
CA GLY A 79 6.72 -0.15 3.02
C GLY A 79 8.18 0.05 3.45
N ARG A 80 9.06 -0.92 3.17
CA ARG A 80 10.48 -0.87 3.52
C ARG A 80 11.19 0.24 2.77
N ARG A 81 10.93 0.43 1.47
CA ARG A 81 11.51 1.52 0.67
C ARG A 81 11.14 2.89 1.23
N SER A 82 9.85 3.09 1.51
CA SER A 82 9.30 4.27 2.20
C SER A 82 10.00 4.56 3.54
N GLN A 83 10.18 3.54 4.39
CA GLN A 83 10.80 3.71 5.71
C GLN A 83 12.32 3.94 5.63
N LEU A 84 13.02 3.22 4.74
CA LEU A 84 14.45 3.37 4.55
C LEU A 84 14.80 4.75 3.98
N PHE A 85 13.98 5.29 3.08
CA PHE A 85 14.16 6.64 2.57
C PHE A 85 14.17 7.67 3.68
N LEU A 86 13.19 7.61 4.60
CA LEU A 86 13.18 8.48 5.78
C LEU A 86 14.42 8.28 6.66
N SER A 87 14.86 7.03 6.82
CA SER A 87 16.03 6.70 7.65
C SER A 87 17.35 7.18 7.05
N LEU A 88 17.46 7.25 5.72
CA LEU A 88 18.66 7.66 5.00
C LEU A 88 18.72 9.18 4.80
N HIS A 89 17.60 9.80 4.43
CA HIS A 89 17.57 11.20 4.00
C HIS A 89 16.94 12.15 5.03
N HIS A 90 16.14 11.64 5.99
CA HIS A 90 15.37 12.46 6.95
C HIS A 90 15.41 11.92 8.40
N LYS A 91 16.48 11.21 8.77
CA LYS A 91 16.56 10.37 9.98
C LYS A 91 16.12 11.06 11.26
N ASN A 92 16.55 12.30 11.47
CA ASN A 92 16.33 13.04 12.70
C ASN A 92 14.99 13.78 12.73
N GLU A 93 14.37 14.00 11.57
CA GLU A 93 13.19 14.87 11.43
C GLU A 93 11.89 14.05 11.34
N MET A 94 11.93 12.90 10.67
CA MET A 94 10.69 12.24 10.21
C MET A 94 10.45 10.84 10.79
N GLN A 95 11.43 10.25 11.48
CA GLN A 95 11.26 8.92 12.07
C GLN A 95 10.18 8.90 13.17
N HIS A 96 10.16 9.91 14.04
CA HIS A 96 9.11 10.06 15.04
C HIS A 96 7.75 10.34 14.40
N THR A 97 7.74 11.09 13.29
CA THR A 97 6.55 11.39 12.50
C THR A 97 5.92 10.13 11.92
N TRP A 98 6.72 9.22 11.39
CA TRP A 98 6.26 7.94 10.85
C TRP A 98 5.47 7.10 11.87
N ASN A 99 5.99 6.99 13.10
CA ASN A 99 5.36 6.22 14.17
C ASN A 99 4.10 6.92 14.69
N ASN A 100 4.20 8.22 15.00
CA ASN A 100 3.06 9.00 15.47
C ASN A 100 1.91 9.02 14.46
N LEU A 101 2.23 9.06 13.16
CA LEU A 101 1.22 8.99 12.10
C LEU A 101 0.51 7.63 12.07
N THR A 102 1.24 6.52 12.27
CA THR A 102 0.60 5.20 12.48
C THR A 102 -0.37 5.25 13.62
N ASP A 103 0.03 5.79 14.78
CA ASP A 103 -0.81 5.79 15.97
C ASP A 103 -2.09 6.61 15.76
N ILE A 104 -1.99 7.73 15.04
CA ILE A 104 -3.15 8.55 14.69
C ILE A 104 -4.08 7.78 13.74
N ILE A 105 -3.56 7.17 12.67
CA ILE A 105 -4.36 6.37 11.72
C ILE A 105 -5.05 5.22 12.45
N VAL A 106 -4.31 4.49 13.29
CA VAL A 106 -4.83 3.38 14.08
C VAL A 106 -5.94 3.86 14.99
N LYS A 107 -5.70 4.93 15.75
CA LYS A 107 -6.70 5.49 16.66
C LYS A 107 -7.96 5.92 15.91
N GLU A 108 -7.81 6.67 14.83
CA GLU A 108 -8.93 7.34 14.15
C GLU A 108 -9.78 6.37 13.34
N TYR A 109 -9.17 5.40 12.66
CA TYR A 109 -9.89 4.51 11.75
C TYR A 109 -10.03 3.06 12.24
N ILE A 110 -9.07 2.56 13.02
CA ILE A 110 -9.01 1.14 13.37
C ILE A 110 -9.58 0.90 14.77
N SER A 111 -9.03 1.55 15.79
CA SER A 111 -9.50 1.43 17.18
C SER A 111 -10.92 1.97 17.35
N ASN A 112 -11.26 3.03 16.62
CA ASN A 112 -12.64 3.56 16.57
C ASN A 112 -13.57 2.75 15.65
N GLN A 113 -13.10 1.63 15.06
CA GLN A 113 -13.87 0.74 14.20
C GLN A 113 -14.54 1.42 12.99
N LYS A 114 -14.01 2.55 12.52
CA LYS A 114 -14.51 3.18 11.29
C LYS A 114 -14.26 2.31 10.07
N PHE A 115 -13.17 1.53 10.09
CA PHE A 115 -12.84 0.62 9.01
C PHE A 115 -12.80 -0.83 9.49
N ASN A 116 -13.74 -1.64 9.01
CA ASN A 116 -13.86 -3.04 9.39
C ASN A 116 -13.14 -3.96 8.38
N PHE A 117 -11.83 -4.12 8.57
CA PHE A 117 -11.00 -4.97 7.72
C PHE A 117 -11.43 -6.45 7.74
N ASP A 118 -11.85 -6.96 8.90
CA ASP A 118 -12.22 -8.37 9.05
C ASP A 118 -13.47 -8.69 8.24
N LEU A 119 -14.45 -7.79 8.22
CA LEU A 119 -15.65 -7.95 7.38
C LEU A 119 -15.26 -8.04 5.90
N ILE A 120 -14.37 -7.16 5.45
CA ILE A 120 -13.93 -7.12 4.05
C ILE A 120 -13.12 -8.39 3.71
N GLN A 121 -12.20 -8.81 4.57
CA GLN A 121 -11.44 -10.04 4.40
C GLN A 121 -12.35 -11.29 4.37
N ASN A 122 -13.37 -11.33 5.23
CA ASN A 122 -14.32 -12.45 5.27
C ASN A 122 -15.20 -12.50 4.02
N ASN A 123 -15.64 -11.34 3.52
CA ASN A 123 -16.37 -11.24 2.25
C ASN A 123 -15.49 -11.73 1.10
N PHE A 124 -14.21 -11.35 1.07
CA PHE A 124 -13.27 -11.83 0.07
C PHE A 124 -13.07 -13.34 0.13
N ASN A 125 -12.81 -13.88 1.32
CA ASN A 125 -12.59 -15.33 1.49
C ASN A 125 -13.86 -16.14 1.13
N SER A 126 -15.04 -15.55 1.33
CA SER A 126 -16.32 -16.15 0.90
C SER A 126 -16.50 -16.09 -0.62
N LEU A 127 -16.10 -14.99 -1.27
CA LEU A 127 -16.09 -14.85 -2.74
C LEU A 127 -15.10 -15.81 -3.39
N LEU A 128 -13.90 -15.93 -2.82
CA LEU A 128 -12.81 -16.78 -3.30
C LEU A 128 -13.06 -18.26 -3.02
N GLY A 129 -13.76 -18.60 -1.94
CA GLY A 129 -13.91 -19.97 -1.45
C GLY A 129 -12.68 -20.51 -0.70
N ALA A 130 -11.71 -19.65 -0.38
CA ALA A 130 -10.46 -20.02 0.28
C ALA A 130 -10.06 -19.02 1.37
N GLN A 131 -9.29 -19.49 2.35
CA GLN A 131 -8.74 -18.63 3.41
C GLN A 131 -7.43 -18.00 2.95
N THR A 132 -7.47 -16.69 2.72
CA THR A 132 -6.31 -15.87 2.33
C THR A 132 -6.20 -14.63 3.22
N ASP A 133 -5.12 -13.87 3.04
CA ASP A 133 -4.90 -12.58 3.68
C ASP A 133 -4.54 -11.55 2.60
N LEU A 134 -5.38 -10.52 2.46
CA LEU A 134 -5.15 -9.40 1.55
C LEU A 134 -4.32 -8.29 2.20
N TYR A 135 -3.95 -8.45 3.47
CA TYR A 135 -3.15 -7.51 4.25
C TYR A 135 -3.75 -6.09 4.25
N LEU A 136 -5.08 -5.98 4.24
CA LEU A 136 -5.82 -4.72 4.04
C LEU A 136 -5.43 -3.64 5.04
N ARG A 137 -5.16 -4.02 6.29
CA ARG A 137 -4.68 -3.10 7.32
C ARG A 137 -3.33 -2.47 6.94
N ARG A 138 -2.41 -3.26 6.38
CA ARG A 138 -1.10 -2.79 5.92
C ARG A 138 -1.24 -1.90 4.69
N VAL A 139 -2.06 -2.31 3.72
CA VAL A 139 -2.40 -1.50 2.54
C VAL A 139 -2.91 -0.13 2.99
N PHE A 140 -3.94 -0.09 3.84
CA PHE A 140 -4.54 1.16 4.30
C PHE A 140 -3.54 2.07 5.02
N ILE A 141 -2.82 1.56 6.02
CA ILE A 141 -1.87 2.37 6.79
C ILE A 141 -0.76 2.92 5.89
N ASN A 142 -0.17 2.08 5.03
CA ASN A 142 0.96 2.50 4.21
C ASN A 142 0.52 3.44 3.07
N THR A 143 -0.66 3.24 2.46
CA THR A 143 -1.24 4.20 1.51
C THR A 143 -1.38 5.58 2.13
N LEU A 144 -1.94 5.68 3.34
CA LEU A 144 -2.12 6.96 4.02
C LEU A 144 -0.80 7.62 4.39
N LYS A 145 0.20 6.84 4.80
CA LYS A 145 1.55 7.36 5.03
C LYS A 145 2.20 7.89 3.76
N GLU A 146 2.10 7.16 2.66
CA GLU A 146 2.60 7.63 1.37
C GLU A 146 1.92 8.95 0.96
N VAL A 147 0.60 9.05 1.14
CA VAL A 147 -0.14 10.30 0.89
C VAL A 147 0.37 11.44 1.77
N TYR A 148 0.64 11.18 3.05
CA TYR A 148 1.20 12.20 3.94
C TYR A 148 2.59 12.65 3.48
N PHE A 149 3.54 11.72 3.35
CA PHE A 149 4.94 12.08 3.15
C PHE A 149 5.22 12.65 1.77
N LYS A 150 4.52 12.22 0.72
CA LYS A 150 4.72 12.77 -0.63
C LYS A 150 4.38 14.26 -0.74
N ASP A 151 3.52 14.77 0.15
CA ASP A 151 3.13 16.19 0.16
C ASP A 151 4.22 17.09 0.78
N PHE A 152 5.17 16.51 1.54
CA PHE A 152 6.21 17.24 2.25
C PHE A 152 7.63 16.89 1.80
N ILE A 153 7.82 15.75 1.14
CA ILE A 153 9.12 15.19 0.79
C ILE A 153 9.13 14.89 -0.71
N GLU A 154 9.95 15.65 -1.42
CA GLU A 154 10.23 15.42 -2.83
C GLU A 154 10.84 14.02 -3.03
N ASP A 155 10.48 13.37 -4.14
CA ASP A 155 10.93 12.02 -4.51
C ASP A 155 10.63 10.91 -3.49
N TYR A 156 9.69 11.13 -2.56
CA TYR A 156 9.29 10.10 -1.61
C TYR A 156 8.87 8.80 -2.33
N PRO A 157 9.45 7.63 -2.00
CA PRO A 157 9.22 6.41 -2.76
C PRO A 157 7.84 5.85 -2.45
N THR A 158 6.91 6.22 -3.32
CA THR A 158 5.51 5.81 -3.31
C THR A 158 5.27 4.62 -4.23
N PHE A 159 4.42 3.71 -3.79
CA PHE A 159 3.90 2.61 -4.59
C PHE A 159 2.40 2.47 -4.36
N LEU A 160 1.97 2.28 -3.10
CA LEU A 160 0.58 1.98 -2.77
C LEU A 160 -0.37 3.11 -3.16
N SER A 161 0.00 4.36 -2.88
CA SER A 161 -0.78 5.54 -3.28
C SER A 161 -0.91 5.69 -4.80
N LYS A 162 0.04 5.15 -5.57
CA LYS A 162 0.03 5.15 -7.05
C LYS A 162 -0.78 4.01 -7.67
N VAL A 163 -1.03 2.93 -6.91
CA VAL A 163 -1.85 1.79 -7.36
C VAL A 163 -3.21 1.74 -6.66
N THR A 164 -3.53 2.73 -5.80
CA THR A 164 -4.77 2.73 -5.01
C THR A 164 -6.03 2.76 -5.88
N ASP A 165 -5.97 3.34 -7.08
CA ASP A 165 -7.11 3.35 -8.00
C ASP A 165 -7.58 1.92 -8.36
N ILE A 166 -6.69 0.92 -8.34
CA ILE A 166 -7.07 -0.50 -8.54
C ILE A 166 -8.10 -0.93 -7.49
N TYR A 167 -7.85 -0.62 -6.21
CA TYR A 167 -8.77 -0.93 -5.12
C TYR A 167 -10.05 -0.11 -5.23
N LEU A 168 -9.96 1.19 -5.54
CA LEU A 168 -11.12 2.07 -5.69
C LEU A 168 -12.01 1.68 -6.89
N LYS A 169 -11.47 1.00 -7.89
CA LYS A 169 -12.25 0.40 -8.98
C LYS A 169 -12.90 -0.93 -8.59
N GLY A 170 -12.60 -1.47 -7.42
CA GLY A 170 -13.17 -2.72 -6.91
C GLY A 170 -12.41 -3.97 -7.34
N ASN A 171 -11.15 -3.84 -7.76
CA ASN A 171 -10.23 -4.95 -7.97
C ASN A 171 -9.31 -5.11 -6.74
N VAL A 172 -8.56 -6.20 -6.67
CA VAL A 172 -7.54 -6.41 -5.63
C VAL A 172 -6.18 -6.72 -6.24
N ILE A 173 -5.12 -6.24 -5.60
CA ILE A 173 -3.76 -6.66 -5.93
C ILE A 173 -3.51 -8.01 -5.29
N ILE A 174 -3.02 -8.97 -6.08
CA ILE A 174 -2.72 -10.34 -5.63
C ILE A 174 -1.23 -10.67 -5.67
N GLY A 175 -0.42 -9.77 -6.24
CA GLY A 175 1.04 -9.85 -6.23
C GLY A 175 1.68 -8.98 -7.31
N TRP A 176 2.91 -9.33 -7.67
CA TRP A 176 3.68 -8.62 -8.69
C TRP A 176 4.38 -9.62 -9.61
N ILE A 177 4.14 -9.50 -10.91
CA ILE A 177 4.84 -10.29 -11.93
C ILE A 177 6.13 -9.57 -12.24
N GLY A 178 7.27 -10.18 -11.90
CA GLY A 178 8.59 -9.57 -11.98
C GLY A 178 9.48 -9.98 -10.81
N LYS A 179 10.52 -9.19 -10.55
CA LYS A 179 11.47 -9.42 -9.45
C LYS A 179 11.87 -8.12 -8.79
N PHE A 180 12.12 -8.17 -7.49
CA PHE A 180 12.81 -7.10 -6.76
C PHE A 180 14.28 -7.49 -6.51
N GLY A 181 15.14 -6.48 -6.33
CA GLY A 181 16.49 -6.70 -5.83
C GLY A 181 16.47 -7.31 -4.43
N SER A 182 17.44 -8.17 -4.11
CA SER A 182 17.53 -8.81 -2.79
C SER A 182 17.61 -7.77 -1.66
N HIS A 183 16.90 -8.03 -0.56
CA HIS A 183 16.88 -7.21 0.65
C HIS A 183 18.22 -7.23 1.42
N GLU A 184 19.13 -8.14 1.07
CA GLU A 184 20.40 -8.39 1.78
C GLU A 184 21.54 -7.45 1.38
N VAL A 185 21.33 -6.55 0.42
CA VAL A 185 22.37 -5.60 -0.01
C VAL A 185 22.34 -4.38 0.92
N GLN A 186 23.50 -3.92 1.40
CA GLN A 186 23.60 -2.61 2.06
C GLN A 186 23.12 -1.52 1.11
N VAL A 187 21.90 -1.03 1.35
CA VAL A 187 21.25 -0.04 0.50
C VAL A 187 21.84 1.32 0.82
N LYS A 188 22.73 1.82 -0.05
CA LYS A 188 23.24 3.20 0.02
C LYS A 188 22.28 4.21 -0.61
N GLU A 189 21.43 3.75 -1.53
CA GLU A 189 20.43 4.53 -2.25
C GLU A 189 19.14 3.72 -2.35
N ILE A 190 18.02 4.33 -2.01
CA ILE A 190 16.69 3.70 -2.06
C ILE A 190 15.83 4.44 -3.07
N SER A 191 15.22 3.69 -3.99
CA SER A 191 14.37 4.24 -5.05
C SER A 191 12.96 3.64 -4.98
N PRO A 192 11.95 4.31 -5.56
CA PRO A 192 10.62 3.73 -5.73
C PRO A 192 10.68 2.40 -6.51
N ILE A 193 9.65 1.55 -6.39
CA ILE A 193 9.51 0.39 -7.28
C ILE A 193 9.43 0.92 -8.72
N SER A 194 10.32 0.45 -9.60
CA SER A 194 10.38 0.93 -10.98
C SER A 194 9.22 0.36 -11.79
N ILE A 195 8.60 1.21 -12.60
CA ILE A 195 7.52 0.84 -13.53
C ILE A 195 7.96 -0.19 -14.58
N ASN A 196 9.27 -0.37 -14.77
CA ASN A 196 9.85 -1.29 -15.75
C ASN A 196 10.24 -2.64 -15.14
N ASP A 197 10.19 -2.78 -13.81
CA ASP A 197 10.67 -3.98 -13.11
C ASP A 197 9.63 -5.12 -13.07
N GLY A 198 8.43 -4.85 -13.59
CA GLY A 198 7.32 -5.80 -13.58
C GLY A 198 5.96 -5.17 -13.79
N VAL A 199 4.95 -5.93 -13.35
CA VAL A 199 3.53 -5.68 -13.60
C VAL A 199 2.74 -5.96 -12.33
N VAL A 200 1.83 -5.07 -11.97
CA VAL A 200 0.90 -5.30 -10.85
C VAL A 200 -0.09 -6.37 -11.26
N ASN A 201 -0.11 -7.48 -10.54
CA ASN A 201 -1.06 -8.54 -10.82
C ASN A 201 -2.28 -8.40 -9.94
N ILE A 202 -3.45 -8.43 -10.56
CA ILE A 202 -4.72 -8.14 -9.91
C ILE A 202 -5.76 -9.24 -10.13
N TRP A 203 -6.76 -9.26 -9.27
CA TRP A 203 -8.03 -9.90 -9.52
C TRP A 203 -9.12 -8.84 -9.60
#